data_AF-A0A800D956-F1
#
_entry.id   AF-A0A800D956-F1
#
_cell.length_a   1.000
_cell.length_b   1.000
_cell.length_c   1.000
_cell.angle_alpha   90.00
_cell.angle_beta   90.00
_cell.angle_gamma   90.00
#
_symmetry.space_group_name_H-M   'P 1'
#
loop_
_entity.id
_entity.type
_entity.pdbx_description
1 polymer ?
#
loop_
_entity_poly.entity_id
_entity_poly.type
_entity_poly.pdbx_seq_one_letter_code
_entity_poly.pdbx_strand_id
1 'polypeptide(L)'
;KEELDIPIHLHSHATSGMATTALLKAVEAGVDIVDTAISSLSLTTSHPPTESIVAMLKETERDTGLDLDLLAEIAAHFARVRRKYARFESGMFGVDVRVLRYQIPGGMLSNLVSQLRAQNAEDKYEEVLAEVPRVRAELGYPPLVTPSSQIVGTQATLNVLLGERYKVIPKEVKDYIRGLYGRPPAPIDPEVKRKAIGDEEPIDCRPADLLEPGMPKAWEEIGHLARNEEDVISYALFPQVARPFLERRTRGSDGKEPVVAAIAGLLLKRLKEQAAAAPTGPVVSPWKTSWRPGAGRWWSLIEGAGGLR
;
A
#
# COMPACT_ATOMS: atom_id res chain seq x y z
N LYS A 1 15.44 14.02 -22.26
CA LYS A 1 15.74 13.20 -23.47
C LYS A 1 17.02 13.63 -24.18
N GLU A 2 17.61 14.77 -23.84
CA GLU A 2 18.91 15.20 -24.39
C GLU A 2 20.06 14.27 -24.01
N GLU A 3 20.00 13.65 -22.82
CA GLU A 3 21.06 12.77 -22.30
C GLU A 3 20.95 11.30 -22.74
N LEU A 4 19.76 10.85 -23.13
CA LEU A 4 19.47 9.42 -23.36
C LEU A 4 18.51 9.24 -24.53
N ASP A 5 18.88 8.35 -25.46
CA ASP A 5 18.08 8.01 -26.65
C ASP A 5 17.00 6.94 -26.39
N ILE A 6 17.03 6.29 -25.23
CA ILE A 6 16.03 5.26 -24.87
C ILE A 6 14.67 5.90 -24.56
N PRO A 7 13.54 5.20 -24.81
CA PRO A 7 12.22 5.69 -24.45
C PRO A 7 12.10 5.97 -22.95
N ILE A 8 11.49 7.10 -22.60
CA ILE A 8 11.19 7.47 -21.22
C ILE A 8 9.74 7.12 -20.89
N HIS A 9 9.56 6.37 -19.80
CA HIS A 9 8.26 5.95 -19.28
C HIS A 9 8.00 6.58 -17.91
N LEU A 10 6.96 7.39 -17.79
CA LEU A 10 6.58 8.04 -16.53
C LEU A 10 5.44 7.28 -15.82
N HIS A 11 5.72 6.88 -14.58
CA HIS A 11 4.78 6.24 -13.67
C HIS A 11 4.52 7.14 -12.46
N SER A 12 3.27 7.56 -12.23
CA SER A 12 2.94 8.49 -11.15
C SER A 12 1.58 8.20 -10.50
N HIS A 13 1.57 8.13 -9.17
CA HIS A 13 0.36 7.96 -8.36
C HIS A 13 -0.31 9.31 -8.07
N ALA A 14 -1.64 9.33 -8.09
CA ALA A 14 -2.50 10.50 -7.99
C ALA A 14 -2.80 11.00 -6.56
N THR A 15 -2.06 10.51 -5.55
CA THR A 15 -2.38 10.77 -4.12
C THR A 15 -2.39 12.26 -3.78
N SER A 16 -1.45 13.01 -4.35
CA SER A 16 -1.35 14.45 -4.16
C SER A 16 -2.31 15.27 -5.02
N GLY A 17 -3.05 14.64 -5.94
CA GLY A 17 -3.86 15.32 -6.96
C GLY A 17 -3.04 15.94 -8.10
N MET A 18 -1.70 15.93 -8.04
CA MET A 18 -0.85 16.59 -9.03
C MET A 18 -0.44 15.68 -10.20
N ALA A 19 -0.67 14.37 -10.11
CA ALA A 19 -0.16 13.41 -11.08
C ALA A 19 -0.69 13.66 -12.50
N THR A 20 -1.99 13.97 -12.65
CA THR A 20 -2.57 14.29 -13.96
C THR A 20 -1.84 15.45 -14.64
N THR A 21 -1.55 16.52 -13.89
CA THR A 21 -0.80 17.68 -14.40
C THR A 21 0.65 17.32 -14.69
N ALA A 22 1.29 16.50 -13.84
CA ALA A 22 2.65 16.04 -14.08
C ALA A 22 2.76 15.18 -15.35
N LEU A 23 1.79 14.30 -15.60
CA LEU A 23 1.72 13.52 -16.85
C LEU A 23 1.57 14.46 -18.06
N LEU A 24 0.66 15.42 -18.01
CA LEU A 24 0.48 16.38 -19.10
C LEU A 24 1.78 17.15 -19.39
N LYS A 25 2.46 17.65 -18.36
CA LYS A 25 3.76 18.34 -18.51
C LYS A 25 4.86 17.43 -19.05
N ALA A 26 4.85 16.16 -18.70
CA ALA A 26 5.78 15.19 -19.27
C ALA A 26 5.48 14.93 -20.75
N VAL A 27 4.20 14.85 -21.15
CA VAL A 27 3.80 14.71 -22.55
C VAL A 27 4.24 15.91 -23.39
N GLU A 28 4.03 17.13 -22.89
CA GLU A 28 4.53 18.37 -23.49
C GLU A 28 6.06 18.38 -23.62
N ALA A 29 6.77 17.83 -22.62
CA ALA A 29 8.24 17.71 -22.63
C ALA A 29 8.78 16.54 -23.47
N GLY A 30 7.91 15.77 -24.14
CA GLY A 30 8.31 14.71 -25.07
C GLY A 30 8.53 13.33 -24.44
N VAL A 31 7.93 13.02 -23.28
CA VAL A 31 7.94 11.66 -22.68
C VAL A 31 7.33 10.63 -23.64
N ASP A 32 7.86 9.42 -23.69
CA ASP A 32 7.43 8.44 -24.70
C ASP A 32 6.20 7.63 -24.23
N ILE A 33 6.12 7.33 -22.93
CA ILE A 33 5.05 6.50 -22.34
C ILE A 33 4.61 7.08 -20.99
N VAL A 34 3.31 7.03 -20.68
CA VAL A 34 2.75 7.37 -19.36
C VAL A 34 1.85 6.26 -18.84
N ASP A 35 1.92 5.97 -17.54
CA ASP A 35 0.98 5.05 -16.89
C ASP A 35 -0.27 5.77 -16.38
N THR A 36 -1.42 5.13 -16.60
CA THR A 36 -2.74 5.56 -16.15
C THR A 36 -3.53 4.36 -15.64
N ALA A 37 -4.66 4.61 -14.99
CA ALA A 37 -5.60 3.56 -14.59
C ALA A 37 -6.98 3.88 -15.14
N ILE A 38 -7.76 2.85 -15.49
CA ILE A 38 -9.15 3.05 -15.92
C ILE A 38 -9.94 3.80 -14.84
N SER A 39 -10.80 4.75 -15.21
CA SER A 39 -11.39 5.73 -14.29
C SER A 39 -11.99 5.10 -13.02
N SER A 40 -12.67 3.95 -13.14
CA SER A 40 -13.31 3.25 -12.02
C SER A 40 -12.34 2.68 -10.97
N LEU A 41 -11.05 2.58 -11.29
CA LEU A 41 -9.95 2.15 -10.42
C LEU A 41 -8.81 3.20 -10.33
N SER A 42 -9.06 4.42 -10.79
CA SER A 42 -8.10 5.53 -10.81
C SER A 42 -8.19 6.42 -9.55
N LEU A 43 -7.32 7.44 -9.49
CA LEU A 43 -7.27 8.48 -8.46
C LEU A 43 -6.93 7.96 -7.05
N THR A 44 -6.96 8.86 -6.07
CA THR A 44 -6.56 8.58 -4.68
C THR A 44 -5.15 7.97 -4.66
N THR A 45 -4.98 6.72 -4.24
CA THR A 45 -3.67 6.05 -4.22
C THR A 45 -3.32 5.31 -5.51
N SER A 46 -4.18 5.35 -6.53
CA SER A 46 -3.96 4.79 -7.86
C SER A 46 -3.37 5.85 -8.80
N HIS A 47 -3.46 5.64 -10.11
CA HIS A 47 -2.96 6.52 -11.17
C HIS A 47 -4.02 7.49 -11.70
N PRO A 48 -3.65 8.52 -12.47
CA PRO A 48 -4.61 9.35 -13.21
C PRO A 48 -5.55 8.53 -14.11
N PRO A 49 -6.79 8.99 -14.36
CA PRO A 49 -7.74 8.29 -15.23
C PRO A 49 -7.23 8.22 -16.67
N THR A 50 -7.25 7.02 -17.27
CA THR A 50 -6.86 6.81 -18.67
C THR A 50 -7.68 7.67 -19.62
N GLU A 51 -9.00 7.70 -19.43
CA GLU A 51 -9.96 8.43 -20.26
C GLU A 51 -9.68 9.93 -20.27
N SER A 52 -9.34 10.49 -19.10
CA SER A 52 -9.01 11.91 -18.98
C SER A 52 -7.75 12.26 -19.74
N ILE A 53 -6.69 11.44 -19.64
CA ILE A 53 -5.43 11.68 -20.36
C ILE A 53 -5.65 11.56 -21.87
N VAL A 54 -6.35 10.51 -22.33
CA VAL A 54 -6.68 10.34 -23.76
C VAL A 54 -7.49 11.51 -24.28
N ALA A 55 -8.54 11.93 -23.56
CA ALA A 55 -9.37 13.05 -23.98
C ALA A 55 -8.60 14.39 -24.05
N MET A 56 -7.64 14.62 -23.14
CA MET A 56 -6.79 15.82 -23.17
C MET A 56 -5.81 15.85 -24.34
N LEU A 57 -5.41 14.69 -24.88
CA LEU A 57 -4.46 14.58 -25.98
C LEU A 57 -5.13 14.41 -27.35
N LYS A 58 -6.44 14.16 -27.37
CA LYS A 58 -7.22 14.00 -28.60
C LYS A 58 -7.07 15.23 -29.49
N GLU A 59 -6.89 15.01 -30.79
CA GLU A 59 -6.69 16.06 -31.81
C GLU A 59 -5.42 16.91 -31.62
N THR A 60 -4.48 16.47 -30.79
CA THR A 60 -3.13 17.08 -30.69
C THR A 60 -2.12 16.28 -31.51
N GLU A 61 -0.90 16.82 -31.69
CA GLU A 61 0.22 16.07 -32.28
C GLU A 61 0.59 14.79 -31.50
N ARG A 62 0.10 14.68 -30.26
CA ARG A 62 0.37 13.61 -29.30
C ARG A 62 -0.89 12.79 -29.01
N ASP A 63 -1.87 12.83 -29.91
CA ASP A 63 -3.07 11.98 -29.86
C ASP A 63 -2.65 10.51 -29.76
N THR A 64 -3.28 9.79 -28.82
CA THR A 64 -2.96 8.39 -28.55
C THR A 64 -3.66 7.43 -29.53
N GLY A 65 -4.66 7.91 -30.27
CA GLY A 65 -5.50 7.09 -31.15
C GLY A 65 -6.40 6.09 -30.42
N LEU A 66 -6.54 6.21 -29.09
CA LEU A 66 -7.39 5.32 -28.29
C LEU A 66 -8.87 5.72 -28.36
N ASP A 67 -9.74 4.72 -28.47
CA ASP A 67 -11.18 4.90 -28.53
C ASP A 67 -11.77 5.19 -27.13
N LEU A 68 -12.29 6.41 -26.95
CA LEU A 68 -12.90 6.85 -25.69
C LEU A 68 -14.19 6.11 -25.33
N ASP A 69 -14.97 5.68 -26.33
CA ASP A 69 -16.21 4.94 -26.09
C ASP A 69 -15.89 3.52 -25.59
N LEU A 70 -14.90 2.88 -26.21
CA LEU A 70 -14.40 1.59 -25.73
C LEU A 70 -13.82 1.68 -24.32
N LEU A 71 -13.06 2.75 -24.02
CA LEU A 71 -12.55 2.97 -22.66
C LEU A 71 -13.70 3.15 -21.66
N ALA A 72 -14.77 3.86 -22.01
CA ALA A 72 -15.94 4.01 -21.15
C ALA A 72 -16.63 2.65 -20.87
N GLU A 73 -16.70 1.75 -21.85
CA GLU A 73 -17.23 0.39 -21.65
C GLU A 73 -16.37 -0.42 -20.67
N ILE A 74 -15.04 -0.34 -20.80
CA ILE A 74 -14.08 -0.99 -19.89
C ILE A 74 -14.24 -0.42 -18.47
N ALA A 75 -14.37 0.90 -18.33
CA ALA A 75 -14.59 1.55 -17.06
C ALA A 75 -15.87 1.06 -16.37
N ALA A 76 -16.97 0.92 -17.13
CA ALA A 76 -18.24 0.41 -16.64
C ALA A 76 -18.14 -1.07 -16.20
N HIS A 77 -17.35 -1.89 -16.92
CA HIS A 77 -17.04 -3.25 -16.50
C HIS A 77 -16.35 -3.27 -15.13
N PHE A 78 -15.23 -2.55 -14.99
CA PHE A 78 -14.45 -2.53 -13.75
C PHE A 78 -15.21 -1.89 -12.58
N ALA A 79 -16.11 -0.94 -12.84
CA ALA A 79 -17.01 -0.40 -11.81
C ALA A 79 -17.92 -1.51 -11.22
N ARG A 80 -18.39 -2.46 -12.02
CA ARG A 80 -19.15 -3.63 -11.53
C ARG A 80 -18.26 -4.61 -10.78
N VAL A 81 -17.03 -4.82 -11.25
CA VAL A 81 -16.04 -5.68 -10.58
C VAL A 81 -15.71 -5.14 -9.19
N ARG A 82 -15.36 -3.85 -9.07
CA ARG A 82 -14.96 -3.19 -7.81
C ARG A 82 -16.00 -3.39 -6.70
N ARG A 83 -17.30 -3.36 -7.03
CA ARG A 83 -18.38 -3.61 -6.05
C ARG A 83 -18.27 -4.96 -5.33
N LYS A 84 -17.74 -5.99 -5.99
CA LYS A 84 -17.50 -7.32 -5.37
C LYS A 84 -16.43 -7.26 -4.27
N TYR A 85 -15.60 -6.22 -4.27
CA TYR A 85 -14.46 -6.03 -3.37
C TYR A 85 -14.72 -4.93 -2.32
N ALA A 86 -15.97 -4.49 -2.13
CA ALA A 86 -16.32 -3.39 -1.22
C ALA A 86 -15.75 -3.52 0.21
N ARG A 87 -15.60 -4.76 0.71
CA ARG A 87 -15.00 -5.03 2.03
C ARG A 87 -13.53 -4.62 2.18
N PHE A 88 -12.84 -4.41 1.06
CA PHE A 88 -11.42 -4.07 1.00
C PHE A 88 -11.18 -2.59 0.70
N GLU A 89 -12.24 -1.78 0.56
CA GLU A 89 -12.10 -0.34 0.40
C GLU A 89 -11.43 0.25 1.66
N SER A 90 -10.39 1.06 1.43
CA SER A 90 -9.58 1.64 2.51
C SER A 90 -10.33 2.70 3.32
N GLY A 91 -11.40 3.28 2.76
CA GLY A 91 -12.07 4.47 3.30
C GLY A 91 -11.29 5.76 3.06
N MET A 92 -10.24 5.75 2.23
CA MET A 92 -9.57 6.97 1.80
C MET A 92 -10.38 7.64 0.69
N PHE A 93 -10.61 8.94 0.83
CA PHE A 93 -11.40 9.71 -0.12
C PHE A 93 -10.59 10.87 -0.67
N GLY A 94 -10.55 10.99 -1.99
CA GLY A 94 -10.01 12.16 -2.68
C GLY A 94 -8.49 12.33 -2.57
N VAL A 95 -8.08 13.60 -2.61
CA VAL A 95 -6.67 14.03 -2.63
C VAL A 95 -6.14 14.20 -1.21
N ASP A 96 -4.94 13.66 -0.94
CA ASP A 96 -4.21 13.89 0.30
C ASP A 96 -2.85 14.53 0.02
N VAL A 97 -2.78 15.85 0.13
CA VAL A 97 -1.55 16.63 -0.07
C VAL A 97 -0.49 16.37 0.99
N ARG A 98 -0.85 15.78 2.14
CA ARG A 98 0.10 15.46 3.21
C ARG A 98 1.11 14.40 2.78
N VAL A 99 0.83 13.66 1.70
CA VAL A 99 1.79 12.73 1.06
C VAL A 99 3.12 13.39 0.71
N LEU A 100 3.13 14.70 0.45
CA LEU A 100 4.37 15.45 0.20
C LEU A 100 5.28 15.54 1.43
N ARG A 101 4.70 15.40 2.63
CA ARG A 101 5.42 15.39 3.91
C ARG A 101 5.82 13.98 4.32
N TYR A 102 4.85 13.06 4.39
CA TYR A 102 5.11 11.72 4.91
C TYR A 102 5.73 10.77 3.86
N GLN A 103 5.58 11.07 2.56
CA GLN A 103 6.21 10.37 1.43
C GLN A 103 5.97 8.85 1.38
N ILE A 104 4.87 8.39 1.96
CA ILE A 104 4.46 6.99 1.99
C ILE A 104 3.80 6.69 0.65
N PRO A 105 4.25 5.65 -0.08
CA PRO A 105 3.60 5.21 -1.31
C PRO A 105 2.13 4.87 -1.10
N GLY A 106 1.30 5.15 -2.09
CA GLY A 106 -0.16 4.98 -1.99
C GLY A 106 -0.58 3.57 -1.54
N GLY A 107 0.01 2.52 -2.13
CA GLY A 107 -0.29 1.13 -1.74
C GLY A 107 0.15 0.76 -0.31
N MET A 108 1.16 1.44 0.22
CA MET A 108 1.57 1.24 1.62
C MET A 108 0.59 1.91 2.59
N LEU A 109 0.01 3.06 2.21
CA LEU A 109 -0.93 3.81 3.05
C LEU A 109 -2.20 2.98 3.37
N SER A 110 -2.80 2.37 2.35
CA SER A 110 -3.97 1.49 2.54
C SER A 110 -3.66 0.26 3.39
N ASN A 111 -2.45 -0.29 3.28
CA ASN A 111 -2.01 -1.42 4.07
C ASN A 111 -1.77 -1.03 5.53
N LEU A 112 -1.15 0.13 5.79
CA LEU A 112 -0.93 0.65 7.13
C LEU A 112 -2.26 0.87 7.87
N VAL A 113 -3.26 1.48 7.22
CA VAL A 113 -4.61 1.65 7.80
C VAL A 113 -5.22 0.29 8.17
N SER A 114 -5.12 -0.70 7.26
CA SER A 114 -5.64 -2.05 7.51
C SER A 114 -4.94 -2.74 8.68
N GLN A 115 -3.62 -2.55 8.82
CA GLN A 115 -2.81 -3.10 9.91
C GLN A 115 -3.15 -2.47 11.27
N LEU A 116 -3.29 -1.13 11.32
CA LEU A 116 -3.70 -0.42 12.54
C LEU A 116 -5.11 -0.82 12.96
N ARG A 117 -6.05 -0.96 12.01
CA ARG A 117 -7.39 -1.47 12.26
C ARG A 117 -7.39 -2.87 12.86
N ALA A 118 -6.57 -3.78 12.33
CA ALA A 118 -6.44 -5.13 12.87
C ALA A 118 -5.94 -5.15 14.33
N GLN A 119 -5.21 -4.11 14.74
CA GLN A 119 -4.67 -3.94 16.10
C GLN A 119 -5.52 -3.04 16.99
N ASN A 120 -6.69 -2.57 16.52
CA ASN A 120 -7.52 -1.57 17.20
C ASN A 120 -6.77 -0.28 17.58
N ALA A 121 -5.87 0.19 16.70
CA ALA A 121 -5.02 1.36 16.92
C ALA A 121 -5.16 2.41 15.79
N GLU A 122 -6.34 2.53 15.18
CA GLU A 122 -6.59 3.51 14.11
C GLU A 122 -6.42 4.96 14.60
N ASP A 123 -6.63 5.22 15.89
CA ASP A 123 -6.41 6.52 16.53
C ASP A 123 -4.94 6.96 16.50
N LYS A 124 -3.99 6.02 16.34
CA LYS A 124 -2.55 6.28 16.23
C LYS A 124 -2.07 6.65 14.84
N TYR A 125 -2.96 6.66 13.85
CA TYR A 125 -2.59 6.86 12.45
C TYR A 125 -1.76 8.14 12.20
N GLU A 126 -2.22 9.29 12.71
CA GLU A 126 -1.52 10.57 12.52
C GLU A 126 -0.15 10.60 13.22
N GLU A 127 -0.02 9.95 14.38
CA GLU A 127 1.26 9.81 15.08
C GLU A 127 2.25 8.98 14.26
N VAL A 128 1.79 7.89 13.64
CA VAL A 128 2.63 7.05 12.75
C VAL A 128 3.06 7.83 11.51
N LEU A 129 2.16 8.58 10.87
CA LEU A 129 2.50 9.41 9.71
C LEU A 129 3.57 10.47 10.06
N ALA A 130 3.53 11.03 11.26
CA ALA A 130 4.53 11.98 11.74
C ALA A 130 5.87 11.31 12.09
N GLU A 131 5.87 10.04 12.49
CA GLU A 131 7.07 9.29 12.84
C GLU A 131 7.85 8.80 11.61
N VAL A 132 7.16 8.46 10.52
CA VAL A 132 7.78 7.92 9.29
C VAL A 132 8.93 8.79 8.74
N PRO A 133 8.78 10.12 8.55
CA PRO A 133 9.87 10.96 8.08
C PRO A 133 11.09 10.97 9.00
N ARG A 134 10.88 10.84 10.32
CA ARG A 134 11.97 10.81 11.31
C ARG A 134 12.77 9.52 11.19
N VAL A 135 12.09 8.38 11.18
CA VAL A 135 12.71 7.06 10.97
C VAL A 135 13.42 7.01 9.62
N ARG A 136 12.83 7.57 8.56
CA ARG A 136 13.46 7.64 7.25
C ARG A 136 14.77 8.42 7.27
N ALA A 137 14.80 9.57 7.94
CA ALA A 137 16.01 10.37 8.08
C ALA A 137 17.11 9.61 8.84
N GLU A 138 16.73 8.97 9.94
CA GLU A 138 17.64 8.17 10.77
C GLU A 138 18.18 6.92 10.05
N LEU A 139 17.42 6.38 9.10
CA LEU A 139 17.86 5.28 8.24
C LEU A 139 18.59 5.76 6.97
N GLY A 140 19.01 7.01 6.89
CA GLY A 140 19.85 7.50 5.79
C GLY A 140 19.08 7.85 4.51
N TYR A 141 17.83 8.32 4.65
CA TYR A 141 16.97 8.78 3.57
C TYR A 141 16.73 7.78 2.41
N PRO A 142 16.41 6.50 2.68
CA PRO A 142 16.04 5.59 1.59
C PRO A 142 14.86 6.16 0.79
N PRO A 143 14.82 5.97 -0.54
CA PRO A 143 13.59 6.09 -1.29
C PRO A 143 12.55 5.16 -0.66
N LEU A 144 11.36 5.65 -0.37
CA LEU A 144 10.30 4.82 0.20
C LEU A 144 9.60 4.08 -0.93
N VAL A 145 10.04 2.86 -1.19
CA VAL A 145 9.43 1.91 -2.12
C VAL A 145 9.60 0.51 -1.54
N THR A 146 8.85 -0.49 -1.99
CA THR A 146 9.06 -1.85 -1.48
C THR A 146 10.49 -2.31 -1.77
N PRO A 147 11.25 -2.84 -0.77
CA PRO A 147 10.84 -3.16 0.59
C PRO A 147 11.11 -2.06 1.65
N SER A 148 11.91 -1.03 1.36
CA SER A 148 12.32 0.01 2.33
C SER A 148 11.15 0.77 2.96
N SER A 149 10.06 0.96 2.20
CA SER A 149 8.84 1.59 2.70
C SER A 149 8.22 0.80 3.86
N GLN A 150 8.13 -0.53 3.74
CA GLN A 150 7.64 -1.40 4.82
C GLN A 150 8.58 -1.42 6.02
N ILE A 151 9.90 -1.41 5.80
CA ILE A 151 10.91 -1.37 6.86
C ILE A 151 10.74 -0.10 7.71
N VAL A 152 10.70 1.06 7.05
CA VAL A 152 10.51 2.36 7.71
C VAL A 152 9.14 2.44 8.39
N GLY A 153 8.07 2.04 7.71
CA GLY A 153 6.71 2.09 8.24
C GLY A 153 6.48 1.20 9.44
N THR A 154 7.05 -0.02 9.42
CA THR A 154 6.94 -0.96 10.54
C THR A 154 7.67 -0.42 11.76
N GLN A 155 8.88 0.10 11.59
CA GLN A 155 9.63 0.71 12.69
C GLN A 155 8.90 1.95 13.25
N ALA A 156 8.37 2.81 12.39
CA ALA A 156 7.59 3.97 12.82
C ALA A 156 6.33 3.56 13.61
N THR A 157 5.63 2.53 13.14
CA THR A 157 4.45 1.98 13.83
C THR A 157 4.84 1.43 15.20
N LEU A 158 5.93 0.66 15.31
CA LEU A 158 6.41 0.13 16.58
C LEU A 158 6.83 1.23 17.55
N ASN A 159 7.51 2.28 17.08
CA ASN A 159 7.91 3.42 17.91
C ASN A 159 6.69 4.09 18.55
N VAL A 160 5.60 4.28 17.79
CA VAL A 160 4.37 4.91 18.28
C VAL A 160 3.60 3.99 19.23
N LEU A 161 3.39 2.72 18.85
CA LEU A 161 2.60 1.78 19.65
C LEU A 161 3.27 1.44 20.99
N LEU A 162 4.60 1.39 21.03
CA LEU A 162 5.36 1.12 22.24
C LEU A 162 5.64 2.36 23.08
N GLY A 163 5.35 3.57 22.55
CA GLY A 163 5.64 4.85 23.20
C GLY A 163 7.13 5.15 23.39
N GLU A 164 8.02 4.39 22.76
CA GLU A 164 9.46 4.47 22.93
C GLU A 164 10.18 4.11 21.63
N ARG A 165 10.97 5.05 21.10
CA ARG A 165 11.62 4.92 19.79
C ARG A 165 12.73 3.87 19.84
N TYR A 166 12.69 2.94 18.89
CA TYR A 166 13.66 1.85 18.74
C TYR A 166 13.78 0.92 19.97
N LYS A 167 12.74 0.84 20.81
CA LYS A 167 12.64 -0.15 21.89
C LYS A 167 12.69 -1.58 21.34
N VAL A 168 11.96 -1.81 20.25
CA VAL A 168 12.00 -3.05 19.47
C VAL A 168 12.40 -2.69 18.05
N ILE A 169 13.42 -3.38 17.56
CA ILE A 169 13.97 -3.19 16.21
C ILE A 169 13.79 -4.51 15.45
N PRO A 170 12.87 -4.58 14.47
CA PRO A 170 12.65 -5.76 13.65
C PRO A 170 13.91 -6.23 12.92
N LYS A 171 13.95 -7.52 12.57
CA LYS A 171 15.07 -8.12 11.86
C LYS A 171 15.36 -7.39 10.55
N GLU A 172 14.33 -7.02 9.80
CA GLU A 172 14.44 -6.35 8.51
C GLU A 172 15.08 -4.96 8.63
N VAL A 173 14.83 -4.24 9.73
CA VAL A 173 15.49 -2.96 10.03
C VAL A 173 16.96 -3.19 10.37
N LYS A 174 17.28 -4.22 11.18
CA LYS A 174 18.67 -4.58 11.48
C LYS A 174 19.42 -4.98 10.21
N ASP A 175 18.79 -5.79 9.36
CA ASP A 175 19.35 -6.27 8.10
C ASP A 175 19.56 -5.13 7.10
N TYR A 176 18.65 -4.14 7.06
CA TYR A 176 18.86 -2.87 6.35
C TYR A 176 20.10 -2.14 6.85
N ILE A 177 20.26 -2.01 8.16
CA ILE A 177 21.43 -1.34 8.78
C ILE A 177 22.72 -2.13 8.54
N ARG A 178 22.65 -3.47 8.46
CA ARG A 178 23.78 -4.35 8.06
C ARG A 178 24.16 -4.20 6.59
N GLY A 179 23.38 -3.48 5.78
CA GLY A 179 23.64 -3.31 4.35
C GLY A 179 23.04 -4.43 3.48
N LEU A 180 22.23 -5.34 4.03
CA LEU A 180 21.65 -6.47 3.29
C LEU A 180 20.58 -6.08 2.25
N TYR A 181 20.22 -4.80 2.20
CA TYR A 181 19.32 -4.21 1.18
C TYR A 181 20.05 -3.24 0.25
N GLY A 182 21.39 -3.17 0.33
CA GLY A 182 22.22 -2.21 -0.39
C GLY A 182 22.60 -1.00 0.45
N ARG A 183 23.21 0.00 -0.20
CA ARG A 183 23.75 1.18 0.45
C ARG A 183 22.70 2.30 0.57
N PRO A 184 22.49 2.89 1.76
CA PRO A 184 21.61 4.04 1.91
C PRO A 184 22.18 5.28 1.18
N PRO A 185 21.32 6.20 0.67
CA PRO A 185 21.77 7.43 0.02
C PRO A 185 22.56 8.38 0.94
N ALA A 186 22.27 8.35 2.24
CA ALA A 186 22.95 9.15 3.26
C ALA A 186 23.39 8.26 4.43
N PRO A 187 24.32 8.74 5.29
CA PRO A 187 24.70 8.00 6.49
C PRO A 187 23.50 7.71 7.40
N ILE A 188 23.47 6.49 7.95
CA ILE A 188 22.52 6.10 9.00
C ILE A 188 22.92 6.78 10.30
N ASP A 189 21.93 7.17 11.10
CA ASP A 189 22.14 7.75 12.42
C ASP A 189 23.00 6.82 13.30
N PRO A 190 24.14 7.29 13.85
CA PRO A 190 25.06 6.44 14.60
C PRO A 190 24.44 5.80 15.85
N GLU A 191 23.51 6.49 16.52
CA GLU A 191 22.83 5.98 17.72
C GLU A 191 21.86 4.86 17.35
N VAL A 192 21.13 5.02 16.23
CA VAL A 192 20.25 3.97 15.69
C VAL A 192 21.06 2.77 15.22
N LYS A 193 22.18 2.98 14.51
CA LYS A 193 23.08 1.90 14.09
C LYS A 193 23.56 1.11 15.31
N ARG A 194 24.09 1.80 16.34
CA ARG A 194 24.59 1.16 17.56
C ARG A 194 23.49 0.40 18.32
N LYS A 195 22.27 0.95 18.41
CA LYS A 195 21.13 0.24 19.03
C LYS A 195 20.72 -1.01 18.26
N ALA A 196 20.80 -0.99 16.93
CA ALA A 196 20.34 -2.08 16.08
C ALA A 196 21.32 -3.25 15.99
N ILE A 197 22.60 -2.94 15.77
CA ILE A 197 23.64 -3.93 15.44
C ILE A 197 24.90 -3.82 16.32
N GLY A 198 24.94 -2.92 17.31
CA GLY A 198 26.09 -2.75 18.18
C GLY A 198 27.33 -2.29 17.41
N ASP A 199 28.42 -3.02 17.58
CA ASP A 199 29.72 -2.77 16.92
C ASP A 199 29.91 -3.63 15.65
N GLU A 200 28.85 -4.31 15.18
CA GLU A 200 28.90 -5.04 13.91
C GLU A 200 29.18 -4.07 12.75
N GLU A 201 30.10 -4.45 11.87
CA GLU A 201 30.35 -3.71 10.64
C GLU A 201 29.37 -4.14 9.53
N PRO A 202 28.62 -3.19 8.92
CA PRO A 202 27.79 -3.47 7.76
C PRO A 202 28.61 -4.00 6.58
N ILE A 203 27.99 -4.81 5.74
CA ILE A 203 28.59 -5.21 4.47
C ILE A 203 28.66 -4.02 3.51
N ASP A 204 29.64 -4.04 2.60
CA ASP A 204 29.82 -3.00 1.57
C ASP A 204 29.79 -3.56 0.14
N CYS A 205 29.48 -4.84 -0.03
CA CYS A 205 29.28 -5.47 -1.34
C CYS A 205 27.79 -5.54 -1.71
N ARG A 206 27.49 -6.03 -2.93
CA ARG A 206 26.11 -6.36 -3.31
C ARG A 206 25.65 -7.55 -2.47
N PRO A 207 24.56 -7.45 -1.68
CA PRO A 207 24.18 -8.49 -0.71
C PRO A 207 24.00 -9.88 -1.33
N ALA A 208 23.51 -9.93 -2.57
CA ALA A 208 23.29 -11.17 -3.30
C ALA A 208 24.59 -11.87 -3.75
N ASP A 209 25.76 -11.24 -3.62
CA ASP A 209 27.06 -11.91 -3.81
C ASP A 209 27.40 -12.86 -2.65
N LEU A 210 26.71 -12.71 -1.51
CA LEU A 210 26.89 -13.56 -0.32
C LEU A 210 25.89 -14.73 -0.28
N LEU A 211 25.02 -14.85 -1.29
CA LEU A 211 23.98 -15.87 -1.34
C LEU A 211 24.36 -16.99 -2.31
N GLU A 212 24.23 -18.22 -1.84
CA GLU A 212 24.32 -19.40 -2.69
C GLU A 212 23.11 -19.51 -3.65
N PRO A 213 23.27 -20.11 -4.84
CA PRO A 213 22.15 -20.36 -5.75
C PRO A 213 21.00 -21.13 -5.08
N GLY A 214 19.81 -20.51 -5.03
CA GLY A 214 18.66 -21.07 -4.29
C GLY A 214 17.84 -22.14 -5.01
N MET A 215 17.89 -22.17 -6.35
CA MET A 215 17.04 -23.07 -7.16
C MET A 215 17.27 -24.56 -6.89
N PRO A 216 18.51 -25.09 -6.82
CA PRO A 216 18.74 -26.51 -6.54
C PRO A 216 18.08 -26.98 -5.23
N LYS A 217 18.22 -26.17 -4.17
CA LYS A 217 17.59 -26.43 -2.87
C LYS A 217 16.07 -26.35 -2.94
N ALA A 218 15.53 -25.37 -3.67
CA ALA A 218 14.09 -25.24 -3.85
C ALA A 218 13.48 -26.46 -4.55
N TRP A 219 14.13 -26.98 -5.60
CA TRP A 219 13.74 -28.21 -6.29
C TRP A 219 13.70 -29.42 -5.36
N GLU A 220 14.77 -29.61 -4.58
CA GLU A 220 14.88 -30.70 -3.61
C GLU A 220 13.78 -30.63 -2.54
N GLU A 221 13.58 -29.45 -1.96
CA GLU A 221 12.64 -29.29 -0.85
C GLU A 221 11.16 -29.42 -1.30
N ILE A 222 10.78 -28.84 -2.45
CA ILE A 222 9.39 -28.90 -2.90
C ILE A 222 9.03 -30.27 -3.48
N GLY A 223 10.01 -30.94 -4.11
CA GLY A 223 9.89 -32.28 -4.65
C GLY A 223 8.62 -32.48 -5.49
N HIS A 224 7.88 -33.54 -5.21
CA HIS A 224 6.70 -33.96 -5.97
C HIS A 224 5.50 -33.00 -5.89
N LEU A 225 5.52 -31.97 -5.03
CA LEU A 225 4.45 -30.96 -4.98
C LEU A 225 4.50 -30.00 -6.17
N ALA A 226 5.69 -29.76 -6.72
CA ALA A 226 5.87 -28.96 -7.92
C ALA A 226 5.54 -29.80 -9.17
N ARG A 227 4.77 -29.20 -10.08
CA ARG A 227 4.40 -29.79 -11.38
C ARG A 227 5.20 -29.17 -12.53
N ASN A 228 5.71 -27.97 -12.33
CA ASN A 228 6.50 -27.20 -13.29
C ASN A 228 7.49 -26.29 -12.55
N GLU A 229 8.32 -25.59 -13.31
CA GLU A 229 9.31 -24.66 -12.76
C GLU A 229 8.66 -23.47 -12.04
N GLU A 230 7.49 -23.00 -12.47
CA GLU A 230 6.77 -21.88 -11.83
C GLU A 230 6.40 -22.19 -10.37
N ASP A 231 6.05 -23.44 -10.06
CA ASP A 231 5.79 -23.88 -8.68
C ASP A 231 7.07 -23.84 -7.83
N VAL A 232 8.20 -24.22 -8.42
CA VAL A 232 9.51 -24.19 -7.76
C VAL A 232 9.94 -22.75 -7.51
N ILE A 233 9.75 -21.85 -8.49
CA ILE A 233 10.02 -20.41 -8.33
C ILE A 233 9.10 -19.82 -7.25
N SER A 234 7.81 -20.17 -7.26
CA SER A 234 6.86 -19.73 -6.22
C SER A 234 7.32 -20.18 -4.84
N TYR A 235 7.80 -21.42 -4.71
CA TYR A 235 8.37 -21.93 -3.48
C TYR A 235 9.68 -21.25 -3.09
N ALA A 236 10.56 -20.98 -4.05
CA ALA A 236 11.83 -20.30 -3.80
C ALA A 236 11.62 -18.86 -3.27
N LEU A 237 10.62 -18.14 -3.81
CA LEU A 237 10.29 -16.78 -3.38
C LEU A 237 9.52 -16.75 -2.06
N PHE A 238 8.55 -17.65 -1.88
CA PHE A 238 7.63 -17.61 -0.73
C PHE A 238 7.34 -19.02 -0.18
N PRO A 239 8.33 -19.72 0.41
CA PRO A 239 8.21 -21.13 0.77
C PRO A 239 7.05 -21.41 1.74
N GLN A 240 6.83 -20.49 2.69
CA GLN A 240 5.78 -20.57 3.71
C GLN A 240 4.36 -20.36 3.15
N VAL A 241 4.24 -19.74 1.97
CA VAL A 241 2.94 -19.48 1.30
C VAL A 241 2.69 -20.51 0.21
N ALA A 242 3.70 -20.77 -0.61
CA ALA A 242 3.63 -21.64 -1.77
C ALA A 242 3.41 -23.11 -1.38
N ARG A 243 4.16 -23.66 -0.41
CA ARG A 243 3.99 -25.08 -0.04
C ARG A 243 2.56 -25.38 0.43
N PRO A 244 1.95 -24.64 1.38
CA PRO A 244 0.56 -24.88 1.76
C PRO A 244 -0.42 -24.72 0.59
N PHE A 245 -0.15 -23.82 -0.36
CA PHE A 245 -0.96 -23.68 -1.57
C PHE A 245 -0.85 -24.93 -2.47
N LEU A 246 0.36 -25.38 -2.78
CA LEU A 246 0.61 -26.53 -3.64
C LEU A 246 0.07 -27.84 -3.03
N GLU A 247 0.13 -27.98 -1.71
CA GLU A 247 -0.48 -29.10 -0.99
C GLU A 247 -2.01 -29.11 -1.14
N ARG A 248 -2.67 -27.95 -1.02
CA ARG A 248 -4.12 -27.82 -1.26
C ARG A 248 -4.48 -28.13 -2.72
N ARG A 249 -3.63 -27.74 -3.66
CA ARG A 249 -3.80 -28.06 -5.09
C ARG A 249 -3.83 -29.54 -5.37
N THR A 250 -2.90 -30.26 -4.78
CA THR A 250 -2.78 -31.71 -4.94
C THR A 250 -3.99 -32.44 -4.33
N ARG A 251 -4.59 -31.88 -3.28
CA ARG A 251 -5.83 -32.40 -2.67
C ARG A 251 -7.10 -32.04 -3.46
N GLY A 252 -7.00 -31.33 -4.59
CA GLY A 252 -8.16 -30.91 -5.38
C GLY A 252 -9.02 -29.83 -4.71
N SER A 253 -8.51 -29.17 -3.67
CA SER A 253 -9.22 -28.11 -2.93
C SER A 253 -9.09 -26.71 -3.55
N ASP A 254 -8.51 -26.62 -4.76
CA ASP A 254 -8.16 -25.35 -5.41
C ASP A 254 -9.27 -24.80 -6.31
N GLY A 255 -10.41 -25.48 -6.36
CA GLY A 255 -11.58 -25.06 -7.14
C GLY A 255 -12.73 -24.62 -6.26
N LYS A 256 -12.87 -23.31 -6.03
CA LYS A 256 -14.09 -22.49 -6.20
C LYS A 256 -13.94 -21.15 -5.48
N GLU A 257 -13.84 -20.06 -6.25
CA GLU A 257 -13.67 -18.66 -5.84
C GLU A 257 -14.62 -18.12 -4.73
N PRO A 258 -15.81 -18.67 -4.46
CA PRO A 258 -16.63 -18.33 -3.28
C PRO A 258 -16.12 -18.96 -1.96
N VAL A 259 -15.30 -20.01 -2.02
CA VAL A 259 -14.91 -20.82 -0.86
C VAL A 259 -13.78 -20.18 -0.05
N VAL A 260 -12.83 -19.46 -0.66
CA VAL A 260 -11.80 -18.70 0.09
C VAL A 260 -12.43 -17.51 0.81
N ALA A 261 -13.41 -16.84 0.19
CA ALA A 261 -14.20 -15.80 0.84
C ALA A 261 -15.11 -16.37 1.96
N ALA A 262 -15.68 -17.57 1.77
CA ALA A 262 -16.46 -18.29 2.78
C ALA A 262 -15.61 -18.86 3.93
N ILE A 263 -14.38 -19.31 3.68
CA ILE A 263 -13.42 -19.77 4.69
C ILE A 263 -12.92 -18.59 5.52
N ALA A 264 -12.58 -17.46 4.90
CA ALA A 264 -12.27 -16.22 5.62
C ALA A 264 -13.46 -15.74 6.47
N GLY A 265 -14.70 -15.85 5.95
CA GLY A 265 -15.92 -15.56 6.69
C GLY A 265 -16.20 -16.52 7.87
N LEU A 266 -15.97 -17.82 7.69
CA LEU A 266 -16.12 -18.85 8.73
C LEU A 266 -15.08 -18.72 9.85
N LEU A 267 -13.82 -18.39 9.52
CA LEU A 267 -12.77 -18.11 10.51
C LEU A 267 -13.10 -16.86 11.36
N LEU A 268 -13.61 -15.81 10.73
CA LEU A 268 -14.07 -14.59 11.42
C LEU A 268 -15.29 -14.84 12.33
N LYS A 269 -16.23 -15.70 11.94
CA LYS A 269 -17.39 -16.08 12.77
C LYS A 269 -16.99 -16.89 13.99
N ARG A 270 -16.08 -17.85 13.84
CA ARG A 270 -15.59 -18.72 14.92
C ARG A 270 -14.77 -17.95 15.96
N LEU A 271 -13.97 -16.98 15.52
CA LEU A 271 -13.24 -16.06 16.42
C LEU A 271 -14.20 -15.14 17.22
N LYS A 272 -15.33 -14.72 16.62
CA LYS A 272 -16.37 -13.96 17.32
C LYS A 272 -17.16 -14.79 18.33
N GLU A 273 -17.48 -16.05 18.02
CA GLU A 273 -18.16 -16.98 18.95
C GLU A 273 -17.26 -17.35 20.14
N GLN A 274 -15.95 -17.45 19.94
CA GLN A 274 -14.97 -17.62 21.02
C GLN A 274 -14.81 -16.35 21.88
N ALA A 275 -14.92 -15.16 21.28
CA ALA A 275 -14.92 -13.89 22.01
C ALA A 275 -16.23 -13.65 22.80
N ALA A 276 -17.36 -14.18 22.33
CA ALA A 276 -18.67 -14.08 23.00
C ALA A 276 -18.83 -15.05 24.19
N ALA A 277 -17.96 -16.06 24.32
CA ALA A 277 -17.94 -17.00 25.45
C ALA A 277 -17.19 -16.46 26.69
N ALA A 278 -16.58 -15.28 26.60
CA ALA A 278 -16.05 -14.55 27.76
C ALA A 278 -17.18 -13.75 28.43
N PRO A 279 -17.27 -13.68 29.78
CA PRO A 279 -18.42 -13.10 30.45
C PRO A 279 -18.57 -11.61 30.13
N THR A 280 -19.70 -11.27 29.50
CA THR A 280 -20.07 -9.91 29.09
C THR A 280 -20.76 -9.16 30.22
N GLY A 281 -20.16 -8.05 30.68
CA GLY A 281 -20.91 -6.98 31.33
C GLY A 281 -21.80 -6.24 30.31
N PRO A 282 -22.84 -5.51 30.75
CA PRO A 282 -23.84 -4.97 29.83
C PRO A 282 -23.27 -3.81 29.01
N VAL A 283 -23.23 -3.98 27.68
CA VAL A 283 -22.94 -2.89 26.73
C VAL A 283 -24.23 -2.55 25.99
N VAL A 284 -24.67 -1.30 26.15
CA VAL A 284 -25.81 -0.72 25.43
C VAL A 284 -25.41 -0.44 23.98
N SER A 285 -26.26 -0.82 23.04
CA SER A 285 -26.03 -0.64 21.60
C SER A 285 -26.02 0.84 21.19
N PRO A 286 -24.98 1.33 20.48
CA PRO A 286 -24.90 2.71 19.97
C PRO A 286 -26.02 3.07 18.96
N TRP A 287 -26.68 2.06 18.39
CA TRP A 287 -27.72 2.22 17.37
C TRP A 287 -29.08 2.62 17.95
N LYS A 288 -29.25 2.64 19.28
CA LYS A 288 -30.47 3.17 19.94
C LYS A 288 -30.43 4.68 20.21
N THR A 289 -29.39 5.37 19.74
CA THR A 289 -29.23 6.83 19.89
C THR A 289 -29.12 7.57 18.55
N SER A 290 -29.62 6.98 17.47
CA SER A 290 -29.83 7.71 16.22
C SER A 290 -31.12 8.54 16.30
N TRP A 291 -30.91 9.83 16.51
CA TRP A 291 -31.54 10.92 15.75
C TRP A 291 -33.07 10.86 15.56
N ARG A 292 -33.81 11.67 16.34
CA ARG A 292 -35.15 12.14 15.98
C ARG A 292 -35.03 13.58 15.47
N PRO A 293 -35.62 13.95 14.31
CA PRO A 293 -35.61 15.33 13.85
C PRO A 293 -36.58 16.16 14.71
N GLY A 294 -36.02 16.94 15.64
CA GLY A 294 -36.73 17.96 16.40
C GLY A 294 -36.69 19.29 15.66
N ALA A 295 -37.86 19.88 15.46
CA ALA A 295 -38.04 21.21 14.87
C ALA A 295 -37.16 22.26 15.59
N GLY A 296 -36.22 22.87 14.85
CA GLY A 296 -35.34 23.92 15.35
C GLY A 296 -34.77 24.74 14.18
N ARG A 297 -34.85 26.07 14.29
CA ARG A 297 -34.72 27.05 13.22
C ARG A 297 -33.29 27.14 12.65
N TRP A 298 -33.16 27.07 11.33
CA TRP A 298 -31.92 27.16 10.54
C TRP A 298 -31.45 28.61 10.25
N TRP A 299 -31.52 29.54 11.23
CA TRP A 299 -31.22 30.96 10.97
C TRP A 299 -30.28 31.64 11.96
N SER A 300 -29.41 30.91 12.68
CA SER A 300 -28.51 31.54 13.66
C SER A 300 -27.05 31.11 13.58
N LEU A 301 -26.56 30.67 12.41
CA LEU A 301 -25.14 30.32 12.21
C LEU A 301 -24.39 31.25 11.25
N ILE A 302 -24.94 32.43 10.98
CA ILE A 302 -24.20 33.51 10.30
C ILE A 302 -24.30 34.77 11.15
N GLU A 303 -23.32 34.97 12.02
CA GLU A 303 -23.00 36.31 12.52
C GLU A 303 -22.28 37.06 11.40
N GLY A 304 -22.82 38.21 10.96
CA GLY A 304 -22.06 39.17 10.15
C GLY A 304 -22.61 39.58 8.77
N ALA A 305 -23.83 39.21 8.38
CA ALA A 305 -24.47 39.80 7.19
C ALA A 305 -25.61 40.73 7.61
N GLY A 306 -25.24 41.90 8.14
CA GLY A 306 -26.13 43.06 8.19
C GLY A 306 -26.54 43.43 6.78
N GLY A 307 -27.84 43.45 6.52
CA GLY A 307 -28.40 43.58 5.19
C GLY A 307 -28.23 44.95 4.55
N LEU A 308 -28.59 45.00 3.27
CA LEU A 308 -29.24 46.13 2.62
C LEU A 308 -30.19 45.56 1.56
N ARG A 309 -31.27 46.33 1.37
CA ARG A 309 -32.58 45.97 0.80
C ARG A 309 -32.56 45.65 -0.68
#